data_AF-A0A438KI50-F1
#
_entry.id   AF-A0A438KI50-F1
#
_cell.length_a   1.000
_cell.length_b   1.000
_cell.length_c   1.000
_cell.angle_alpha   90.00
_cell.angle_beta   90.00
_cell.angle_gamma   90.00
#
_symmetry.space_group_name_H-M   'P 1'
#
loop_
_entity.id
_entity.type
_entity.pdbx_description
1 polymer ?
#
loop_
_entity_poly.entity_id
_entity_poly.type
_entity_poly.pdbx_seq_one_letter_code
_entity_poly.pdbx_strand_id
1 'polypeptide(L)'
;MFYLSLIEHTLRLPPHLLDLPLNEAIKGELESLFLDKVIANLGLCISVYDIRSIDGGFVFPGDGASTYTVEFRLVMFRPFVGEIITAKLKESDANGLRLSLGFFDDIYIPVHLMPNPCHCEPNPEKKGQVIWIWDYQEQKFPIDGIDEIRFQVQSVSYPPIPVEQPKESKPFAPMVIMVSSSFELLIFKGSLDYDGLGPVSWW
;
A
#
# COMPACT_ATOMS: atom_id res chain seq x y z
N MET A 1 -4.05 7.55 7.37
CA MET A 1 -3.43 6.41 6.66
C MET A 1 -3.50 5.08 7.44
N PHE A 2 -3.28 5.05 8.76
CA PHE A 2 -3.33 3.81 9.57
C PHE A 2 -4.58 3.73 10.44
N TYR A 3 -5.14 2.53 10.56
CA TYR A 3 -6.34 2.24 11.36
C TYR A 3 -6.10 1.04 12.27
N LEU A 4 -6.77 1.02 13.42
CA LEU A 4 -6.83 -0.15 14.28
C LEU A 4 -8.08 -0.95 13.92
N SER A 5 -7.89 -2.19 13.48
CA SER A 5 -8.97 -3.12 13.18
C SER A 5 -9.02 -4.21 14.24
N LEU A 6 -10.18 -4.36 14.90
CA LEU A 6 -10.43 -5.46 15.83
C LEU A 6 -10.87 -6.68 15.01
N ILE A 7 -10.19 -7.81 15.21
CA ILE A 7 -10.47 -9.06 14.52
C ILE A 7 -10.54 -10.18 15.55
N GLU A 8 -11.52 -11.07 15.38
CA GLU A 8 -11.60 -12.35 16.08
C GLU A 8 -11.08 -13.44 15.14
N HIS A 9 -10.12 -14.24 15.62
CA HIS A 9 -9.58 -15.36 14.85
C HIS A 9 -9.37 -16.59 15.74
N THR A 10 -9.72 -17.75 15.21
CA THR A 10 -9.44 -19.04 15.85
C THR A 10 -8.19 -19.64 15.22
N LEU A 11 -7.14 -19.80 16.02
CA LEU A 11 -5.87 -20.37 15.58
C LEU A 11 -5.51 -21.62 16.38
N ARG A 12 -4.76 -22.50 15.73
CA ARG A 12 -4.23 -23.71 16.34
C ARG A 12 -2.79 -23.45 16.74
N LEU A 13 -2.47 -23.62 18.02
CA LEU A 13 -1.12 -23.48 18.53
C LEU A 13 -0.44 -24.85 18.54
N PRO A 14 0.63 -25.04 17.75
CA PRO A 14 1.38 -26.28 17.74
C PRO A 14 1.97 -26.63 19.12
N PRO A 15 2.06 -27.93 19.48
CA PRO A 15 2.57 -28.34 20.79
C PRO A 15 3.98 -27.86 21.11
N HIS A 16 4.83 -27.64 20.10
CA HIS A 16 6.21 -27.18 20.29
C HIS A 16 6.30 -25.71 20.75
N LEU A 17 5.23 -24.92 20.60
CA LEU A 17 5.17 -23.53 21.07
C LEU A 17 4.57 -23.41 22.47
N LEU A 18 4.14 -24.51 23.09
CA LEU A 18 3.56 -24.51 24.44
C LEU A 18 4.60 -24.24 25.54
N ASP A 19 5.89 -24.38 25.23
CA ASP A 19 6.97 -24.06 26.16
C ASP A 19 7.14 -22.53 26.36
N LEU A 20 6.59 -21.72 25.44
CA LEU A 20 6.65 -20.26 25.49
C LEU A 20 5.45 -19.68 26.27
N PRO A 21 5.57 -18.45 26.81
CA PRO A 21 4.42 -17.74 27.35
C PRO A 21 3.31 -17.63 26.31
N LEU A 22 2.07 -17.99 26.70
CA LEU A 22 0.93 -18.07 25.79
C LEU A 22 0.73 -16.80 24.93
N ASN A 23 0.92 -15.62 25.53
CA ASN A 23 0.83 -14.34 24.82
C ASN A 23 1.90 -14.20 23.72
N GLU A 24 3.13 -14.63 23.97
CA GLU A 24 4.21 -14.56 22.98
C GLU A 24 4.01 -15.58 21.87
N ALA A 25 3.60 -16.81 22.23
CA ALA A 25 3.33 -17.87 21.28
C ALA A 25 2.19 -17.49 20.31
N ILE A 26 1.07 -16.98 20.85
CA ILE A 26 -0.06 -16.49 20.05
C ILE A 26 0.35 -15.29 19.20
N LYS A 27 1.09 -14.34 19.76
CA LYS A 27 1.54 -13.16 19.02
C LYS A 27 2.40 -13.55 17.81
N GLY A 28 3.34 -14.48 17.98
CA GLY A 28 4.19 -14.97 16.90
C GLY A 28 3.39 -15.66 15.78
N GLU A 29 2.39 -16.47 16.13
CA GLU A 29 1.49 -17.07 15.15
C GLU A 29 0.64 -16.02 14.42
N LEU A 30 0.09 -15.04 15.15
CA LEU A 30 -0.67 -13.94 14.54
C LEU A 30 0.19 -13.10 13.59
N GLU A 31 1.45 -12.81 13.96
CA GLU A 31 2.40 -12.11 13.09
C GLU A 31 2.67 -12.93 11.83
N SER A 32 2.96 -14.24 11.94
CA SER A 32 3.15 -15.13 10.79
C SER A 32 1.91 -15.21 9.88
N LEU A 33 0.72 -15.18 10.48
CA LEU A 33 -0.54 -15.31 9.75
C LEU A 33 -1.00 -14.03 9.09
N PHE A 34 -0.76 -12.85 9.67
CA PHE A 34 -1.34 -11.59 9.19
C PHE A 34 -0.33 -10.57 8.67
N LEU A 35 0.93 -10.61 9.09
CA LEU A 35 1.93 -9.62 8.68
C LEU A 35 2.16 -9.65 7.16
N ASP A 36 2.28 -8.46 6.56
CA ASP A 36 2.39 -8.23 5.12
C ASP A 36 1.25 -8.80 4.27
N LYS A 37 0.13 -9.21 4.88
CA LYS A 37 -1.06 -9.67 4.15
C LYS A 37 -2.06 -8.54 3.97
N VAL A 38 -2.61 -8.48 2.77
CA VAL A 38 -3.74 -7.61 2.44
C VAL A 38 -5.03 -8.35 2.70
N ILE A 39 -5.88 -7.76 3.53
CA ILE A 39 -7.23 -8.24 3.79
C ILE A 39 -8.20 -7.32 3.04
N ALA A 40 -9.07 -7.91 2.22
CA ALA A 40 -10.07 -7.17 1.46
C ALA A 40 -10.90 -6.27 2.39
N ASN A 41 -11.11 -5.02 1.98
CA ASN A 41 -11.80 -3.95 2.73
C ASN A 41 -11.13 -3.46 4.02
N LEU A 42 -10.12 -4.16 4.56
CA LEU A 42 -9.40 -3.75 5.77
C LEU A 42 -8.04 -3.10 5.46
N GLY A 43 -7.36 -3.51 4.39
CA GLY A 43 -6.06 -2.96 3.96
C GLY A 43 -4.89 -3.91 4.16
N LEU A 44 -3.68 -3.35 4.12
CA LEU A 44 -2.43 -4.07 4.38
C LEU A 44 -2.16 -4.14 5.89
N CYS A 45 -1.89 -5.33 6.43
CA CYS A 45 -1.51 -5.47 7.84
C CYS A 45 -0.02 -5.15 8.02
N ILE A 46 0.28 -4.19 8.91
CA ILE A 46 1.64 -3.80 9.25
C ILE A 46 2.14 -4.57 10.46
N SER A 47 1.35 -4.61 11.53
CA SER A 47 1.73 -5.28 12.78
C SER A 47 0.54 -5.56 13.68
N VAL A 48 0.74 -6.47 14.64
CA VAL A 48 -0.19 -6.72 15.74
C VAL A 48 -0.01 -5.64 16.80
N TYR A 49 -1.09 -4.93 17.15
CA TYR A 49 -1.06 -3.87 18.14
C TYR A 49 -1.14 -4.44 19.57
N ASP A 50 -2.24 -5.12 19.89
CA ASP A 50 -2.43 -5.80 21.16
C ASP A 50 -3.43 -6.95 21.04
N ILE A 51 -3.38 -7.85 22.02
CA ILE A 51 -4.34 -8.94 22.20
C ILE A 51 -5.29 -8.51 23.32
N ARG A 52 -6.60 -8.50 23.03
CA ARG A 52 -7.65 -8.06 23.96
C ARG A 52 -8.13 -9.20 24.84
N SER A 53 -8.40 -10.34 24.23
CA SER A 53 -8.90 -11.52 24.91
C SER A 53 -8.32 -12.77 24.26
N ILE A 54 -8.05 -13.76 25.09
CA ILE A 54 -7.65 -15.11 24.68
C ILE A 54 -8.62 -16.04 25.37
N ASP A 55 -9.42 -16.74 24.58
CA ASP A 55 -10.38 -17.72 25.04
C ASP A 55 -10.06 -19.10 24.46
N GLY A 56 -10.48 -20.15 25.16
CA GLY A 56 -10.28 -21.53 24.73
C GLY A 56 -9.12 -22.26 25.41
N GLY A 57 -8.33 -22.99 24.62
CA GLY A 57 -7.41 -24.04 25.11
C GLY A 57 -8.00 -25.45 24.98
N PHE A 58 -8.88 -25.65 24.00
CA PHE A 58 -9.44 -26.97 23.71
C PHE A 58 -8.53 -27.74 22.77
N VAL A 59 -8.29 -29.01 23.10
CA VAL A 59 -7.55 -29.96 22.28
C VAL A 59 -8.53 -30.92 21.66
N PHE A 60 -8.59 -30.95 20.33
CA PHE A 60 -9.42 -31.92 19.63
C PHE A 60 -8.85 -33.33 19.81
N PRO A 61 -9.71 -34.35 20.06
CA PRO A 61 -9.27 -35.74 20.09
C PRO A 61 -8.56 -36.11 18.79
N GLY A 62 -7.26 -36.42 18.88
CA GLY A 62 -6.42 -36.82 17.74
C GLY A 62 -5.55 -35.74 17.11
N ASP A 63 -5.74 -34.44 17.44
CA ASP A 63 -4.93 -33.34 16.86
C ASP A 63 -3.76 -32.93 17.78
N GLY A 64 -3.88 -33.12 19.10
CA GLY A 64 -2.82 -32.84 20.09
C GLY A 64 -2.43 -31.36 20.24
N ALA A 65 -2.77 -30.51 19.27
CA ALA A 65 -2.62 -29.06 19.28
C ALA A 65 -3.76 -28.39 20.07
N SER A 66 -3.41 -27.30 20.77
CA SER A 66 -4.38 -26.50 21.51
C SER A 66 -4.97 -25.44 20.58
N THR A 67 -6.30 -25.33 20.55
CA THR A 67 -6.99 -24.31 19.76
C THR A 67 -7.43 -23.17 20.66
N TYR A 68 -7.14 -21.94 20.22
CA TYR A 68 -7.47 -20.71 20.91
C TYR A 68 -8.28 -19.79 20.01
N THR A 69 -9.30 -19.16 20.56
CA THR A 69 -10.01 -18.05 19.93
C THR A 69 -9.47 -16.76 20.53
N VAL A 70 -8.97 -15.87 19.68
CA VAL A 70 -8.31 -14.64 20.12
C VAL A 70 -8.98 -13.43 19.49
N GLU A 71 -9.24 -12.42 20.29
CA GLU A 71 -9.59 -11.08 19.81
C GLU A 71 -8.37 -10.18 19.94
N PHE A 72 -7.97 -9.56 18.84
CA PHE A 72 -6.77 -8.74 18.78
C PHE A 72 -6.98 -7.55 17.85
N ARG A 73 -6.16 -6.51 18.03
CA ARG A 73 -6.16 -5.34 17.16
C ARG A 73 -4.95 -5.37 16.26
N LEU A 74 -5.16 -5.15 14.97
CA LEU A 74 -4.12 -4.99 13.97
C LEU A 74 -3.96 -3.53 13.58
N VAL A 75 -2.71 -3.11 13.32
CA VAL A 75 -2.40 -1.86 12.64
C VAL A 75 -2.51 -2.12 11.14
N MET A 76 -3.57 -1.60 10.53
CA MET A 76 -3.85 -1.73 9.10
C MET A 76 -3.52 -0.43 8.38
N PHE A 77 -2.75 -0.52 7.29
CA PHE A 77 -2.58 0.56 6.33
C PHE A 77 -3.75 0.54 5.34
N ARG A 78 -4.59 1.57 5.43
CA ARG A 78 -5.75 1.79 4.58
C ARG A 78 -5.91 3.29 4.37
N PRO A 79 -5.31 3.87 3.32
CA PRO A 79 -5.49 5.28 3.05
C PRO A 79 -6.93 5.59 2.64
N PHE A 80 -7.37 6.81 2.90
CA PHE A 80 -8.72 7.26 2.55
C PHE A 80 -8.70 8.14 1.29
N VAL A 81 -9.85 8.23 0.61
CA VAL A 81 -9.99 9.08 -0.57
C VAL A 81 -9.84 10.56 -0.17
N GLY A 82 -8.95 11.28 -0.85
CA GLY A 82 -8.58 12.65 -0.56
C GLY A 82 -7.33 12.81 0.31
N GLU A 83 -6.77 11.71 0.85
CA GLU A 83 -5.55 11.76 1.67
C GLU A 83 -4.32 12.13 0.83
N ILE A 84 -3.52 13.08 1.31
CA ILE A 84 -2.25 13.47 0.67
C ILE A 84 -1.12 12.68 1.31
N ILE A 85 -0.37 11.95 0.50
CA ILE A 85 0.74 11.09 0.95
C ILE A 85 1.99 11.42 0.13
N THR A 86 3.15 11.32 0.77
CA THR A 86 4.46 11.51 0.15
C THR A 86 5.12 10.16 -0.10
N ALA A 87 5.53 9.85 -1.33
CA ALA A 87 6.20 8.60 -1.69
C ALA A 87 7.35 8.84 -2.66
N LYS A 88 8.25 7.85 -2.78
CA LYS A 88 9.36 7.89 -3.72
C LYS A 88 8.97 7.26 -5.04
N LEU A 89 9.51 7.78 -6.14
CA LEU A 89 9.34 7.15 -7.44
C LEU A 89 10.13 5.83 -7.48
N LYS A 90 9.44 4.72 -7.80
CA LYS A 90 10.07 3.41 -7.95
C LYS A 90 10.35 3.10 -9.42
N GLU A 91 9.30 3.18 -10.24
CA GLU A 91 9.34 2.86 -11.66
C GLU A 91 8.50 3.87 -12.43
N SER A 92 8.92 4.16 -13.66
CA SER A 92 8.22 5.06 -14.57
C SER A 92 8.06 4.38 -15.93
N ASP A 93 6.80 4.19 -16.32
CA ASP A 93 6.39 3.54 -17.56
C ASP A 93 5.71 4.57 -18.48
N ALA A 94 5.57 4.24 -19.78
CA ALA A 94 4.82 5.07 -20.73
C ALA A 94 3.33 5.24 -20.35
N ASN A 95 2.81 4.32 -19.52
CA ASN A 95 1.42 4.33 -19.06
C ASN A 95 1.21 5.04 -17.72
N GLY A 96 2.27 5.41 -17.00
CA GLY A 96 2.14 5.98 -15.66
C GLY A 96 3.41 5.98 -14.81
N LEU A 97 3.26 6.41 -13.57
CA LEU A 97 4.29 6.36 -12.52
C LEU A 97 3.90 5.36 -11.45
N ARG A 98 4.88 4.59 -10.97
CA ARG A 98 4.73 3.71 -9.81
C ARG A 98 5.51 4.26 -8.64
N LEU A 99 4.81 4.49 -7.53
CA LEU A 99 5.39 5.04 -6.31
C LEU A 99 5.55 3.97 -5.22
N SER A 100 6.50 4.20 -4.32
CA SER A 100 6.80 3.36 -3.17
C SER A 100 6.89 4.17 -1.88
N LEU A 101 6.24 3.65 -0.83
CA LEU A 101 6.34 4.12 0.55
C LEU A 101 7.41 3.36 1.36
N GLY A 102 8.17 2.48 0.72
CA GLY A 102 9.14 1.58 1.34
C GLY A 102 8.53 0.25 1.79
N PHE A 103 7.42 0.28 2.54
CA PHE A 103 6.68 -0.94 2.93
C PHE A 103 5.56 -1.32 1.94
N PHE A 104 5.21 -0.42 1.01
CA PHE A 104 4.16 -0.62 0.03
C PHE A 104 4.55 0.01 -1.31
N ASP A 105 4.49 -0.79 -2.39
CA ASP A 105 5.04 -0.44 -3.71
C ASP A 105 3.98 -0.38 -4.82
N ASP A 106 2.73 -0.69 -4.51
CA ASP A 106 1.64 -0.84 -5.48
C ASP A 106 0.76 0.43 -5.56
N ILE A 107 1.43 1.58 -5.66
CA ILE A 107 0.80 2.89 -5.85
C ILE A 107 0.98 3.30 -7.31
N TYR A 108 -0.11 3.56 -8.02
CA TYR A 108 -0.08 3.83 -9.45
C TYR A 108 -0.74 5.16 -9.81
N ILE A 109 0.03 6.05 -10.45
CA ILE A 109 -0.46 7.28 -11.08
C ILE A 109 -0.58 7.02 -12.59
N PRO A 110 -1.79 6.98 -13.15
CA PRO A 110 -1.95 6.87 -14.60
C PRO A 110 -1.67 8.20 -15.32
N VAL A 111 -1.26 8.16 -16.59
CA VAL A 111 -0.96 9.37 -17.40
C VAL A 111 -2.11 10.38 -17.43
N HIS A 112 -3.36 9.91 -17.49
CA HIS A 112 -4.51 10.83 -17.57
C HIS A 112 -4.73 11.66 -16.30
N LEU A 113 -4.11 11.27 -15.18
CA LEU A 113 -4.11 12.03 -13.92
C LEU A 113 -2.76 12.70 -13.66
N MET A 114 -1.92 12.88 -14.68
CA MET A 114 -0.69 13.66 -14.58
C MET A 114 -0.94 15.14 -14.90
N PRO A 115 -0.06 16.04 -14.45
CA PRO A 115 -0.10 17.44 -14.86
C PRO A 115 -0.10 17.59 -16.39
N ASN A 116 -0.93 18.51 -16.90
CA ASN A 116 -0.90 18.92 -18.29
C ASN A 116 -0.24 20.31 -18.42
N PRO A 117 0.66 20.54 -19.39
CA PRO A 117 1.21 19.60 -20.36
C PRO A 117 2.41 18.79 -19.80
N CYS A 118 2.36 17.47 -19.89
CA CYS A 118 3.50 16.59 -19.62
C CYS A 118 3.91 15.82 -20.89
N HIS A 119 5.20 15.53 -21.02
CA HIS A 119 5.74 14.65 -22.04
C HIS A 119 6.70 13.63 -21.41
N CYS A 120 6.80 12.46 -22.03
CA CYS A 120 7.71 11.41 -21.60
C CYS A 120 8.92 11.36 -22.55
N GLU A 121 10.11 11.35 -21.99
CA GLU A 121 11.36 11.16 -22.71
C GLU A 121 12.02 9.84 -22.27
N PRO A 122 12.65 9.09 -23.19
CA PRO A 122 13.37 7.86 -22.82
C PRO A 122 14.60 8.19 -21.96
N ASN A 123 14.74 7.53 -20.82
CA ASN A 123 15.87 7.76 -19.93
C ASN A 123 17.18 7.23 -20.57
N PRO A 124 18.23 8.06 -20.73
CA PRO A 124 19.51 7.62 -21.29
C PRO A 124 20.29 6.64 -20.38
N GLU A 125 20.05 6.67 -19.06
CA GLU A 125 20.81 5.88 -18.08
C GLU A 125 20.20 4.50 -17.78
N LYS A 126 18.88 4.36 -17.86
CA LYS A 126 18.14 3.12 -17.56
C LYS A 126 17.29 2.69 -18.73
N LYS A 127 17.74 1.65 -19.46
CA LYS A 127 16.99 1.04 -20.56
C LYS A 127 15.61 0.58 -20.09
N GLY A 128 14.56 1.18 -20.66
CA GLY A 128 13.16 0.82 -20.41
C GLY A 128 12.42 1.73 -19.44
N GLN A 129 13.09 2.68 -18.77
CA GLN A 129 12.42 3.70 -17.96
C GLN A 129 12.22 5.00 -18.75
N VAL A 130 11.11 5.68 -18.51
CA VAL A 130 10.82 7.00 -19.08
C VAL A 130 10.97 8.07 -18.00
N ILE A 131 11.52 9.22 -18.35
CA ILE A 131 11.50 10.40 -17.50
C ILE A 131 10.25 11.19 -17.88
N TRP A 132 9.40 11.44 -16.90
CA TRP A 132 8.25 12.32 -17.08
C TRP A 132 8.69 13.75 -16.82
N ILE A 133 8.45 14.62 -17.81
CA ILE A 133 8.78 16.04 -17.73
C ILE A 133 7.49 16.82 -17.75
N TRP A 134 7.35 17.71 -16.78
CA TRP A 134 6.27 18.69 -16.74
C TRP A 134 6.76 20.02 -17.33
N ASP A 135 6.08 20.51 -18.37
CA ASP A 135 6.35 21.82 -18.95
C ASP A 135 5.46 22.87 -18.28
N TYR A 136 6.04 23.71 -17.42
CA TYR A 136 5.33 24.80 -16.77
C TYR A 136 6.00 26.14 -17.06
N GLN A 137 5.25 27.06 -17.69
CA GLN A 137 5.71 28.42 -18.00
C GLN A 137 7.10 28.47 -18.68
N GLU A 138 7.32 27.64 -19.69
CA GLU A 138 8.58 27.49 -20.44
C GLU A 138 9.77 26.89 -19.64
N GLN A 139 9.55 26.50 -18.38
CA GLN A 139 10.49 25.71 -17.59
C GLN A 139 10.12 24.24 -17.61
N LYS A 140 11.15 23.40 -17.74
CA LYS A 140 11.01 21.94 -17.75
C LYS A 140 11.35 21.40 -16.38
N PHE A 141 10.41 20.69 -15.76
CA PHE A 141 10.61 20.04 -14.48
C PHE A 141 10.65 18.52 -14.66
N PRO A 142 11.84 17.89 -14.69
CA PRO A 142 11.95 16.44 -14.76
C PRO A 142 11.57 15.82 -13.42
N ILE A 143 10.79 14.74 -13.48
CA ILE A 143 10.50 13.88 -12.33
C ILE A 143 11.59 12.82 -12.26
N ASP A 144 12.76 13.24 -11.78
CA ASP A 144 13.87 12.34 -11.48
C ASP A 144 13.59 11.74 -10.09
N GLY A 145 13.47 10.42 -10.00
CA GLY A 145 13.02 9.70 -8.79
C GLY A 145 13.88 9.82 -7.53
N ILE A 146 14.73 10.83 -7.48
CA ILE A 146 15.47 11.33 -6.32
C ILE A 146 14.51 12.03 -5.35
N ASP A 147 13.53 12.78 -5.88
CA ASP A 147 12.62 13.56 -5.07
C ASP A 147 11.39 12.77 -4.61
N GLU A 148 10.90 13.12 -3.42
CA GLU A 148 9.64 12.58 -2.91
C GLU A 148 8.46 13.29 -3.58
N ILE A 149 7.48 12.52 -4.04
CA ILE A 149 6.30 12.98 -4.77
C ILE A 149 5.11 12.96 -3.81
N ARG A 150 4.46 14.12 -3.64
CA ARG A 150 3.17 14.25 -2.96
C ARG A 150 2.03 13.97 -3.94
N PHE A 151 1.18 13.03 -3.59
CA PHE A 151 0.01 12.67 -4.39
C PHE A 151 -1.24 12.61 -3.50
N GLN A 152 -2.40 12.76 -4.13
CA GLN A 152 -3.68 12.60 -3.46
C GLN A 152 -4.29 11.25 -3.82
N VAL A 153 -4.78 10.54 -2.81
CA VAL A 153 -5.44 9.24 -3.00
C VAL A 153 -6.81 9.47 -3.61
N GLN A 154 -7.06 8.97 -4.82
CA GLN A 154 -8.34 9.10 -5.49
C GLN A 154 -9.23 7.88 -5.21
N SER A 155 -8.67 6.68 -5.28
CA SER A 155 -9.40 5.45 -4.99
C SER A 155 -8.46 4.32 -4.56
N VAL A 156 -9.00 3.40 -3.76
CA VAL A 156 -8.29 2.20 -3.31
C VAL A 156 -9.05 0.99 -3.83
N SER A 157 -8.38 0.12 -4.58
CA SER A 157 -8.94 -1.09 -5.17
C SER A 157 -8.27 -2.33 -4.60
N TYR A 158 -9.06 -3.37 -4.37
CA TYR A 158 -8.62 -4.69 -3.91
C TYR A 158 -8.97 -5.72 -4.99
N PRO A 159 -8.12 -5.94 -6.00
CA PRO A 159 -8.40 -6.92 -7.03
C PRO A 159 -8.49 -8.32 -6.41
N PRO A 160 -9.39 -9.19 -6.91
CA PRO A 160 -9.45 -10.58 -6.48
C PRO A 160 -8.20 -11.33 -6.94
N ILE A 161 -7.73 -12.28 -6.12
CA ILE A 161 -6.54 -13.09 -6.43
C ILE A 161 -6.79 -13.84 -7.76
N PRO A 162 -5.98 -13.61 -8.81
CA PRO A 162 -6.13 -14.28 -10.08
C PRO A 162 -5.83 -15.76 -9.92
N VAL A 163 -6.74 -16.61 -10.41
CA VAL A 163 -6.62 -18.09 -10.33
C VAL A 163 -5.47 -18.59 -11.23
N GLU A 164 -5.14 -17.86 -12.29
CA GLU A 164 -4.04 -18.18 -13.21
C GLU A 164 -3.11 -16.97 -13.33
N GLN A 165 -1.82 -17.16 -13.06
CA GLN A 165 -0.78 -16.18 -13.33
C GLN A 165 0.27 -16.79 -14.25
N PRO A 166 0.47 -16.23 -15.46
CA PRO A 166 1.58 -16.61 -16.32
C PRO A 166 2.90 -16.40 -15.56
N LYS A 167 3.84 -17.35 -15.66
CA LYS A 167 5.12 -17.32 -14.93
C LYS A 167 5.99 -16.08 -15.22
N GLU A 168 5.69 -15.35 -16.28
CA GLU A 168 6.39 -14.12 -16.71
C GLU A 168 5.68 -12.82 -16.31
N SER A 169 4.53 -12.90 -15.63
CA SER A 169 3.78 -11.71 -15.20
C SER A 169 4.36 -11.07 -13.93
N LYS A 170 4.18 -9.75 -13.79
CA LYS A 170 4.54 -9.01 -12.56
C LYS A 170 3.80 -9.64 -11.36
N PRO A 171 4.43 -9.72 -10.17
CA PRO A 171 3.79 -10.28 -8.98
C PRO A 171 2.45 -9.58 -8.71
N PHE A 172 1.46 -10.36 -8.28
CA PHE A 172 0.13 -9.84 -7.97
C PHE A 172 0.19 -8.72 -6.95
N ALA A 173 -0.48 -7.60 -7.24
CA ALA A 173 -0.70 -6.54 -6.28
C ALA A 173 -2.10 -6.73 -5.65
N PRO A 174 -2.21 -7.28 -4.43
CA PRO A 174 -3.50 -7.52 -3.77
C PRO A 174 -4.20 -6.22 -3.31
N MET A 175 -3.48 -5.11 -3.30
CA MET A 175 -4.01 -3.77 -3.08
C MET A 175 -3.39 -2.85 -4.13
N VAL A 176 -4.21 -2.10 -4.84
CA VAL A 176 -3.77 -1.09 -5.80
C VAL A 176 -4.38 0.24 -5.39
N ILE A 177 -3.52 1.21 -5.09
CA ILE A 177 -3.96 2.57 -4.80
C ILE A 177 -3.88 3.35 -6.10
N MET A 178 -5.04 3.72 -6.64
CA MET A 178 -5.13 4.67 -7.73
C MET A 178 -5.12 6.07 -7.15
N VAL A 179 -4.16 6.84 -7.61
CA VAL A 179 -3.88 8.17 -7.10
C VAL A 179 -4.00 9.15 -8.25
N SER A 180 -4.60 10.30 -7.96
CA SER A 180 -4.50 11.42 -8.89
C SER A 180 -3.30 12.25 -8.48
N SER A 181 -2.44 12.55 -9.44
CA SER A 181 -1.59 13.72 -9.30
C SER A 181 -2.47 14.89 -9.69
N SER A 182 -3.29 15.38 -8.76
CA SER A 182 -4.18 16.52 -9.00
C SER A 182 -3.34 17.79 -9.13
N PHE A 183 -2.56 17.89 -10.20
CA PHE A 183 -2.15 19.15 -10.81
C PHE A 183 -3.24 19.54 -11.81
N GLU A 184 -4.48 19.63 -11.35
CA GLU A 184 -5.47 20.39 -12.11
C GLU A 184 -5.11 21.86 -11.95
N LEU A 185 -4.30 22.36 -12.89
CA LEU A 185 -4.23 23.78 -13.17
C LEU A 185 -5.58 24.21 -13.77
N LEU A 186 -6.52 24.43 -12.85
CA LEU A 186 -7.47 25.52 -12.80
C LEU A 186 -7.72 26.24 -14.14
N ILE A 187 -8.46 25.62 -15.04
CA ILE A 187 -9.23 26.36 -16.05
C ILE A 187 -10.64 25.76 -16.13
N PHE A 188 -11.49 26.15 -15.18
CA PHE A 188 -12.87 26.65 -15.35
C PHE A 188 -13.68 26.50 -14.05
N LYS A 189 -13.97 27.65 -13.41
CA LYS A 189 -15.01 27.88 -12.40
C LYS A 189 -14.88 27.12 -11.05
N GLY A 190 -14.21 27.77 -10.10
CA GLY A 190 -14.67 27.87 -8.71
C GLY A 190 -14.50 26.66 -7.79
N SER A 191 -13.28 26.42 -7.34
CA SER A 191 -12.93 26.20 -5.92
C SER A 191 -11.39 26.16 -5.82
N LEU A 192 -10.83 26.97 -4.93
CA LEU A 192 -9.40 27.01 -4.60
C LEU A 192 -9.14 25.96 -3.52
N ASP A 193 -8.67 24.75 -3.86
CA ASP A 193 -8.24 23.73 -2.88
C ASP A 193 -7.42 22.63 -3.61
N TYR A 194 -6.20 22.83 -4.14
CA TYR A 194 -4.96 22.69 -3.38
C TYR A 194 -3.74 23.01 -4.29
N ASP A 195 -2.95 24.03 -3.95
CA ASP A 195 -1.54 24.18 -4.34
C ASP A 195 -0.67 23.33 -3.38
N GLY A 196 0.42 22.71 -3.86
CA GLY A 196 1.37 21.96 -3.00
C GLY A 196 1.55 20.45 -3.26
N LEU A 197 1.01 19.92 -4.37
CA LEU A 197 1.21 18.53 -4.81
C LEU A 197 2.37 18.43 -5.82
N GLY A 198 2.95 17.23 -5.99
CA GLY A 198 4.15 16.97 -6.81
C GLY A 198 5.45 16.77 -6.03
N PRO A 199 6.61 16.77 -6.72
CA PRO A 199 7.92 16.72 -6.06
C PRO A 199 8.06 17.80 -5.00
N VAL A 200 8.52 17.42 -3.81
CA VAL A 200 8.71 18.35 -2.69
C VAL A 200 9.66 19.48 -3.06
N SER A 201 10.56 19.28 -4.01
CA SER A 201 11.53 20.27 -4.51
C SER A 201 10.91 21.42 -5.32
N TRP A 202 9.65 21.32 -5.75
CA TRP A 202 8.97 22.36 -6.54
C TRP A 202 8.30 23.43 -5.67
N TRP A 203 8.26 23.23 -4.35
CA TRP A 203 7.66 24.11 -3.35
C TRP A 203 8.67 24.47 -2.26
#